data_AF-A0A1R1PM75-F1
#
_entry.id   AF-A0A1R1PM75-F1
#
_cell.length_a   1.000
_cell.length_b   1.000
_cell.length_c   1.000
_cell.angle_alpha   90.00
_cell.angle_beta   90.00
_cell.angle_gamma   90.00
#
_symmetry.space_group_name_H-M   'P 1'
#
loop_
_entity.id
_entity.type
_entity.pdbx_description
1 polymer ?
#
loop_
_entity_poly.entity_id
_entity_poly.type
_entity_poly.pdbx_seq_one_letter_code
_entity_poly.pdbx_strand_id
1 'polypeptide(L)'
;MIQAPWYVDTSKPGLKHQRKQGEEKKASDGWYSRGARKEQASTKYRKGACENCGAGSHKTKDCMERPRKKGAKWTGKDIQPDEIVETIDFDYDKKRDRWNGYDSRQHLKLVEEWELIEEARKKRKAQELDEAIASGNIEGTNLLNLGDSSSEEDNEDKYAESIDMPGQKLDVQSRTTIRNLRIREDTAKYLHNLDPNSAYYDPKSRSMRDNPHGNTDPRTLAYAGDNFSRSTGEITELTDVQAYVWEIDGRTAAAPHMAAHLQANPTQTVLLKKQEDQKKLDAKEQRRREILQKYADEESQIGKEAEKLAMAKQLTQTERYVEYSRHGQVVKGGGGQHSHKSQYVEDVYPNNHTSVWGSYWKDGKWGYKCCHQFFKNSYCVPL
;
A
#
# COMPACT_ATOMS: atom_id res chain seq x y z
N MET A 1 37.03 -24.39 -9.09
CA MET A 1 37.91 -25.49 -8.61
C MET A 1 38.31 -25.18 -7.17
N ILE A 2 38.13 -26.12 -6.25
CA ILE A 2 38.29 -25.90 -4.79
C ILE A 2 39.75 -26.08 -4.34
N GLN A 3 40.50 -26.97 -4.98
CA GLN A 3 41.91 -27.19 -4.67
C GLN A 3 42.74 -25.97 -5.07
N ALA A 4 43.47 -25.40 -4.11
CA ALA A 4 44.45 -24.37 -4.37
C ALA A 4 45.67 -25.01 -5.06
N PRO A 5 46.21 -24.41 -6.14
CA PRO A 5 47.47 -24.83 -6.72
C PRO A 5 48.60 -24.72 -5.70
N TRP A 6 49.64 -25.56 -5.85
CA TRP A 6 50.78 -25.63 -4.93
C TRP A 6 51.54 -24.30 -4.74
N TYR A 7 51.44 -23.37 -5.69
CA TYR A 7 52.07 -22.05 -5.63
C TYR A 7 51.21 -20.97 -4.94
N VAL A 8 49.98 -21.29 -4.51
CA VAL A 8 49.15 -20.43 -3.68
C VAL A 8 49.09 -21.03 -2.29
N ASP A 9 50.01 -20.62 -1.44
CA ASP A 9 50.17 -21.11 -0.06
C ASP A 9 48.97 -20.74 0.82
N THR A 10 47.90 -21.52 0.72
CA THR A 10 46.85 -21.55 1.73
C THR A 10 46.80 -22.94 2.32
N SER A 11 47.49 -23.15 3.45
CA SER A 11 47.39 -24.35 4.31
C SER A 11 45.99 -24.57 4.91
N LYS A 12 44.99 -23.81 4.45
CA LYS A 12 43.59 -23.84 4.86
C LYS A 12 42.71 -23.97 3.62
N PRO A 13 41.61 -24.75 3.67
CA PRO A 13 40.66 -24.83 2.57
C PRO A 13 40.03 -23.45 2.33
N GLY A 14 40.08 -22.97 1.08
CA GLY A 14 39.53 -21.68 0.72
C GLY A 14 39.53 -21.42 -0.79
N LEU A 15 38.67 -20.51 -1.24
CA LEU A 15 38.52 -20.13 -2.65
C LEU A 15 39.27 -18.83 -2.99
N LYS A 16 40.25 -18.43 -2.17
CA LYS A 16 40.96 -17.15 -2.34
C LYS A 16 41.74 -17.10 -3.65
N HIS A 17 42.31 -18.22 -4.10
CA HIS A 17 43.03 -18.32 -5.37
C HIS A 17 42.16 -18.10 -6.61
N GLN A 18 40.84 -18.34 -6.49
CA GLN A 18 39.86 -18.09 -7.55
C GLN A 18 39.38 -16.64 -7.57
N ARG A 19 39.65 -15.87 -6.51
CA ARG A 19 39.40 -14.43 -6.54
C ARG A 19 40.40 -13.76 -7.46
N LYS A 20 39.98 -12.67 -8.08
CA LYS A 20 40.82 -11.87 -8.96
C LYS A 20 42.13 -11.49 -8.24
N GLN A 21 43.27 -11.83 -8.83
CA GLN A 21 44.60 -11.57 -8.25
C GLN A 21 45.12 -10.21 -8.72
N GLY A 22 45.67 -9.42 -7.79
CA GLY A 22 46.19 -8.06 -8.05
C GLY A 22 45.17 -6.96 -7.79
N GLU A 23 45.66 -5.78 -7.43
CA GLU A 23 44.85 -4.55 -7.43
C GLU A 23 44.59 -4.16 -8.88
N GLU A 24 43.32 -3.99 -9.24
CA GLU A 24 42.99 -3.31 -10.49
C GLU A 24 43.66 -1.94 -10.45
N LYS A 25 44.56 -1.66 -11.39
CA LYS A 25 44.95 -0.28 -11.69
C LYS A 25 43.69 0.40 -12.20
N LYS A 26 42.92 1.00 -11.29
CA LYS A 26 41.73 1.76 -11.66
C LYS A 26 42.15 2.81 -12.67
N ALA A 27 41.45 2.87 -13.79
CA ALA A 27 41.63 3.97 -14.73
C ALA A 27 41.47 5.28 -13.96
N SER A 28 42.38 6.22 -14.20
CA SER A 28 42.37 7.51 -13.52
C SER A 28 41.06 8.24 -13.81
N ASP A 29 40.42 8.78 -12.77
CA ASP A 29 39.11 9.43 -12.89
C ASP A 29 39.16 10.78 -13.62
N GLY A 30 40.31 11.45 -13.60
CA GLY A 30 40.50 12.75 -14.24
C GLY A 30 40.52 12.74 -15.77
N TRP A 31 40.29 13.90 -16.37
CA TRP A 31 40.54 14.18 -17.78
C TRP A 31 41.73 15.12 -17.92
N TYR A 32 42.34 15.16 -19.11
CA TYR A 32 43.46 16.06 -19.38
C TYR A 32 43.08 17.52 -19.09
N SER A 33 43.94 18.22 -18.35
CA SER A 33 43.83 19.66 -18.09
C SER A 33 44.03 20.50 -19.37
N ARG A 34 42.98 20.63 -20.19
CA ARG A 34 43.03 21.34 -21.48
C ARG A 34 43.30 22.83 -21.27
N GLY A 35 44.39 23.33 -21.85
CA GLY A 35 44.75 24.75 -21.81
C GLY A 35 45.33 25.23 -20.48
N ALA A 36 45.58 24.33 -19.53
CA ALA A 36 46.23 24.68 -18.27
C ALA A 36 47.71 24.99 -18.49
N ARG A 37 48.11 26.21 -18.16
CA ARG A 37 49.50 26.68 -18.16
C ARG A 37 49.90 27.04 -16.73
N LYS A 38 51.19 26.96 -16.41
CA LYS A 38 51.70 27.43 -15.12
C LYS A 38 51.39 28.92 -14.97
N GLU A 39 51.03 29.35 -13.77
CA GLU A 39 50.60 30.74 -13.50
C GLU A 39 51.68 31.78 -13.80
N GLN A 40 52.96 31.39 -13.68
CA GLN A 40 54.09 32.28 -13.90
C GLN A 40 54.85 31.94 -15.18
N ALA A 41 54.92 32.91 -16.08
CA ALA A 41 55.83 32.86 -17.23
C ALA A 41 57.27 33.18 -16.81
N SER A 42 58.23 32.53 -17.45
CA SER A 42 59.65 32.86 -17.24
C SER A 42 59.96 34.24 -17.80
N THR A 43 60.66 35.09 -17.05
CA THR A 43 61.10 36.41 -17.53
C THR A 43 62.30 36.34 -18.48
N LYS A 44 62.98 35.19 -18.52
CA LYS A 44 64.16 34.95 -19.38
C LYS A 44 64.00 33.66 -20.16
N TYR A 45 64.55 33.64 -21.38
CA TYR A 45 64.60 32.44 -22.21
C TYR A 45 65.48 31.38 -21.55
N ARG A 46 64.96 30.15 -21.43
CA ARG A 46 65.67 29.00 -20.86
C ARG A 46 66.25 28.15 -21.99
N LYS A 47 67.45 27.60 -21.77
CA LYS A 47 68.06 26.68 -22.74
C LYS A 47 67.18 25.43 -22.89
N GLY A 48 66.86 25.07 -24.13
CA GLY A 48 65.97 23.94 -24.44
C GLY A 48 64.49 24.30 -24.57
N ALA A 49 64.11 25.56 -24.29
CA ALA A 49 62.75 26.04 -24.55
C ALA A 49 62.51 26.31 -26.04
N CYS A 50 61.25 26.33 -26.45
CA CYS A 50 60.83 26.66 -27.81
C CYS A 50 61.41 28.01 -28.27
N GLU A 51 62.10 28.03 -29.41
CA GLU A 51 62.74 29.24 -29.93
C GLU A 51 61.74 30.33 -30.35
N ASN A 52 60.48 29.94 -30.62
CA ASN A 52 59.40 30.86 -31.01
C ASN A 52 58.75 31.53 -29.81
N CYS A 53 58.15 30.75 -28.89
CA CYS A 53 57.33 31.24 -27.77
C CYS A 53 58.06 31.26 -26.41
N GLY A 54 59.17 30.53 -26.26
CA GLY A 54 59.94 30.46 -25.01
C GLY A 54 59.41 29.49 -23.95
N ALA A 55 58.35 28.73 -24.22
CA ALA A 55 57.85 27.67 -23.33
C ALA A 55 58.75 26.42 -23.38
N GLY A 56 58.90 25.73 -22.25
CA GLY A 56 59.71 24.51 -22.11
C GLY A 56 58.98 23.19 -22.37
N SER A 57 57.66 23.21 -22.62
CA SER A 57 56.85 22.00 -22.80
C SER A 57 56.94 21.36 -24.19
N HIS A 58 57.25 22.14 -25.23
CA HIS A 58 57.25 21.69 -26.63
C HIS A 58 58.41 22.25 -27.46
N LYS A 59 58.63 21.69 -28.65
CA LYS A 59 59.63 22.14 -29.62
C LYS A 59 59.05 23.19 -30.58
N THR A 60 59.90 23.87 -31.34
CA THR A 60 59.49 24.93 -32.28
C THR A 60 58.50 24.50 -33.35
N LYS A 61 58.59 23.26 -33.82
CA LYS A 61 57.70 22.71 -34.85
C LYS A 61 56.28 22.44 -34.34
N ASP A 62 56.16 22.10 -33.07
CA ASP A 62 54.89 21.76 -32.40
C ASP A 62 54.32 22.97 -31.64
N CYS A 63 54.84 24.17 -31.92
CA CYS A 63 54.43 25.39 -31.24
C CYS A 63 53.05 25.84 -31.73
N MET A 64 52.09 25.95 -30.81
CA MET A 64 50.73 26.42 -31.11
C MET A 64 50.65 27.95 -31.28
N GLU A 65 51.69 28.67 -30.88
CA GLU A 65 51.76 30.12 -31.04
C GLU A 65 52.19 30.50 -32.46
N ARG A 66 51.65 31.61 -32.96
CA ARG A 66 51.97 32.12 -34.30
C ARG A 66 53.50 32.22 -34.51
N PRO A 67 54.06 31.67 -35.61
CA PRO A 67 55.50 31.79 -35.90
C PRO A 67 55.93 33.26 -36.00
N ARG A 68 56.89 33.67 -35.15
CA ARG A 68 57.44 35.02 -35.11
C ARG A 68 58.63 35.15 -36.06
N LYS A 69 58.78 36.31 -36.71
CA LYS A 69 59.95 36.61 -37.57
C LYS A 69 61.27 36.61 -36.79
N LYS A 70 61.24 37.08 -35.54
CA LYS A 70 62.32 36.95 -34.56
C LYS A 70 61.73 36.31 -33.31
N GLY A 71 62.07 35.04 -33.06
CA GLY A 71 61.53 34.26 -31.94
C GLY A 71 62.02 34.72 -30.57
N ALA A 72 61.35 34.25 -29.52
CA ALA A 72 61.65 34.55 -28.12
C ALA A 72 63.11 34.24 -27.71
N LYS A 73 63.79 33.31 -28.40
CA LYS A 73 65.22 33.01 -28.19
C LYS A 73 66.12 34.24 -28.41
N TRP A 74 65.79 35.06 -29.39
CA TRP A 74 66.62 36.20 -29.81
C TRP A 74 66.13 37.52 -29.22
N THR A 75 64.82 37.65 -29.00
CA THR A 75 64.22 38.90 -28.52
C THR A 75 63.99 38.91 -27.00
N GLY A 76 63.86 37.75 -26.37
CA GLY A 76 63.53 37.63 -24.94
C GLY A 76 62.17 38.25 -24.55
N LYS A 77 61.33 38.61 -25.53
CA LYS A 77 60.04 39.27 -25.33
C LYS A 77 58.88 38.27 -25.44
N ASP A 78 57.83 38.51 -24.66
CA ASP A 78 56.57 37.74 -24.64
C ASP A 78 56.78 36.23 -24.51
N ILE A 79 57.45 35.80 -23.44
CA ILE A 79 57.67 34.39 -23.10
C ILE A 79 56.37 33.82 -22.56
N GLN A 80 55.92 32.71 -23.14
CA GLN A 80 54.71 32.03 -22.70
C GLN A 80 54.99 31.13 -21.48
N PRO A 81 53.99 30.94 -20.59
CA PRO A 81 54.11 29.99 -19.49
C PRO A 81 54.13 28.55 -19.99
N ASP A 82 54.78 27.68 -19.22
CA ASP A 82 54.91 26.25 -19.55
C ASP A 82 53.54 25.54 -19.41
N GLU A 83 53.24 24.62 -20.32
CA GLU A 83 52.02 23.79 -20.27
C GLU A 83 52.15 22.69 -19.21
N ILE A 84 51.02 22.32 -18.60
CA ILE A 84 50.94 21.18 -17.69
C ILE A 84 50.70 19.91 -18.52
N VAL A 85 51.69 19.01 -18.55
CA VAL A 85 51.61 17.74 -19.27
C VAL A 85 51.28 16.63 -18.28
N GLU A 86 50.12 16.00 -18.45
CA GLU A 86 49.64 14.89 -17.63
C GLU A 86 49.61 13.60 -18.45
N THR A 87 50.05 12.49 -17.86
CA THR A 87 49.90 11.15 -18.43
C THR A 87 48.79 10.42 -17.69
N ILE A 88 47.70 10.16 -18.39
CA ILE A 88 46.46 9.61 -17.81
C ILE A 88 46.18 8.25 -18.47
N ASP A 89 46.06 7.21 -17.67
CA ASP A 89 45.75 5.86 -18.14
C ASP A 89 44.23 5.63 -18.11
N PHE A 90 43.68 5.32 -19.28
CA PHE A 90 42.24 5.12 -19.49
C PHE A 90 41.93 3.72 -20.01
N ASP A 91 40.76 3.22 -19.59
CA ASP A 91 40.11 2.03 -20.16
C ASP A 91 39.59 2.29 -21.59
N TYR A 92 39.18 1.23 -22.29
CA TYR A 92 38.68 1.30 -23.66
C TYR A 92 37.48 2.24 -23.81
N ASP A 93 36.49 2.08 -22.93
CA ASP A 93 35.27 2.90 -22.93
C ASP A 93 35.61 4.34 -22.59
N LYS A 94 36.47 4.55 -21.60
CA LYS A 94 36.88 5.88 -21.17
C LYS A 94 37.68 6.64 -22.23
N LYS A 95 38.52 5.98 -23.04
CA LYS A 95 39.19 6.64 -24.19
C LYS A 95 38.22 7.14 -25.26
N ARG A 96 37.04 6.51 -25.36
CA ARG A 96 36.03 6.77 -26.39
C ARG A 96 34.82 7.52 -25.88
N ASP A 97 34.76 7.80 -24.58
CA ASP A 97 33.66 8.55 -24.02
C ASP A 97 33.60 9.96 -24.64
N ARG A 98 32.46 10.25 -25.26
CA ARG A 98 32.19 11.54 -25.90
C ARG A 98 32.12 12.66 -24.87
N TRP A 99 31.76 12.34 -23.64
CA TRP A 99 31.54 13.31 -22.56
C TRP A 99 32.77 13.48 -21.66
N ASN A 100 33.95 13.06 -22.12
CA ASN A 100 35.21 13.30 -21.45
C ASN A 100 35.49 14.80 -21.25
N GLY A 101 35.71 15.21 -20.00
CA GLY A 101 35.96 16.61 -19.64
C GLY A 101 34.71 17.49 -19.66
N TYR A 102 33.52 16.90 -19.59
CA TYR A 102 32.27 17.65 -19.48
C TYR A 102 32.20 18.40 -18.13
N ASP A 103 31.99 19.72 -18.20
CA ASP A 103 31.73 20.54 -17.02
C ASP A 103 30.23 20.53 -16.72
N SER A 104 29.84 20.09 -15.52
CA SER A 104 28.45 20.00 -15.09
C SER A 104 27.73 21.35 -15.14
N ARG A 105 28.46 22.46 -15.03
CA ARG A 105 27.89 23.82 -15.15
C ARG A 105 27.34 24.11 -16.55
N GLN A 106 27.85 23.45 -17.60
CA GLN A 106 27.30 23.62 -18.95
C GLN A 106 25.86 23.12 -19.05
N HIS A 107 25.46 22.18 -18.18
CA HIS A 107 24.08 21.70 -18.12
C HIS A 107 23.10 22.81 -17.68
N LEU A 108 23.56 23.81 -16.92
CA LEU A 108 22.71 24.93 -16.50
C LEU A 108 22.21 25.74 -17.68
N LYS A 109 23.03 25.92 -18.73
CA LYS A 109 22.60 26.61 -19.96
C LYS A 109 21.44 25.90 -20.66
N LEU A 110 21.44 24.57 -20.65
CA LEU A 110 20.34 23.78 -21.18
C LEU A 110 19.07 23.99 -20.36
N VAL A 111 19.18 24.08 -19.03
CA VAL A 111 18.06 24.40 -18.15
C VAL A 111 17.50 25.79 -18.46
N GLU A 112 18.36 26.81 -18.60
CA GLU A 112 17.96 28.18 -19.00
C GLU A 112 17.22 28.19 -20.35
N GLU A 113 17.68 27.41 -21.34
CA GLU A 113 17.00 27.27 -22.63
C GLU A 113 15.59 26.65 -22.46
N TRP A 114 15.45 25.63 -21.61
CA TRP A 114 14.15 25.02 -21.32
C TRP A 114 13.21 25.97 -20.58
N GLU A 115 13.72 26.76 -19.64
CA GLU A 115 12.95 27.79 -18.92
C GLU A 115 12.37 28.83 -19.91
N LEU A 116 13.19 29.31 -20.86
CA LEU A 116 12.73 30.22 -21.92
C LEU A 116 11.64 29.59 -22.80
N ILE A 117 11.77 28.31 -23.12
CA ILE A 117 10.77 27.56 -23.91
C ILE A 117 9.47 27.41 -23.12
N GLU A 118 9.53 27.17 -21.81
CA GLU A 118 8.35 27.09 -20.95
C GLU A 118 7.65 28.44 -20.80
N GLU A 119 8.39 29.53 -20.64
CA GLU A 119 7.84 30.88 -20.63
C GLU A 119 7.13 31.22 -21.95
N ALA A 120 7.73 30.87 -23.09
CA ALA A 120 7.12 31.05 -24.40
C ALA A 120 5.83 30.21 -24.54
N ARG A 121 5.85 28.96 -24.07
CA ARG A 121 4.64 28.10 -24.04
C ARG A 121 3.55 28.68 -23.15
N LYS A 122 3.89 29.25 -21.99
CA LYS A 122 2.95 29.89 -21.07
C LYS A 122 2.33 31.15 -21.70
N LYS A 123 3.14 32.00 -22.33
CA LYS A 123 2.68 33.19 -23.05
C LYS A 123 1.74 32.83 -24.20
N ARG A 124 2.07 31.81 -24.99
CA ARG A 124 1.21 31.34 -26.09
C ARG A 124 -0.15 30.83 -25.57
N LYS A 125 -0.14 30.02 -24.51
CA LYS A 125 -1.39 29.56 -23.85
C LYS A 125 -2.24 30.72 -23.31
N ALA A 126 -1.61 31.76 -22.75
CA ALA A 126 -2.32 32.94 -22.27
C ALA A 126 -2.95 33.72 -23.43
N GLN A 127 -2.22 33.92 -24.53
CA GLN A 127 -2.76 34.56 -25.75
C GLN A 127 -3.94 33.76 -26.34
N GLU A 128 -3.81 32.44 -26.46
CA GLU A 128 -4.89 31.57 -26.92
C GLU A 128 -6.14 31.69 -26.02
N LEU A 129 -5.96 31.80 -24.70
CA LEU A 129 -7.04 31.99 -23.73
C LEU A 129 -7.69 33.38 -23.84
N ASP A 130 -6.89 34.44 -23.98
CA ASP A 130 -7.38 35.80 -24.17
C ASP A 130 -8.16 35.94 -25.49
N GLU A 131 -7.67 35.32 -26.57
CA GLU A 131 -8.36 35.25 -27.87
C GLU A 131 -9.68 34.46 -27.77
N ALA A 132 -9.70 33.36 -27.02
CA ALA A 132 -10.92 32.59 -26.77
C ALA A 132 -11.97 33.42 -26.01
N ILE A 133 -11.56 34.16 -24.97
CA ILE A 133 -12.43 35.08 -24.21
C ILE A 133 -12.94 36.21 -25.12
N ALA A 134 -12.06 36.82 -25.92
CA ALA A 134 -12.42 37.91 -26.83
C ALA A 134 -13.39 37.46 -27.94
N SER A 135 -13.27 36.21 -28.41
CA SER A 135 -14.17 35.63 -29.42
C SER A 135 -15.56 35.25 -28.87
N GLY A 136 -15.79 35.34 -27.55
CA GLY A 136 -17.07 35.06 -26.92
C GLY A 136 -17.49 33.58 -26.93
N ASN A 137 -16.58 32.67 -27.28
CA ASN A 137 -16.85 31.24 -27.41
C ASN A 137 -16.61 30.50 -26.06
N ILE A 138 -17.38 30.91 -25.05
CA ILE A 138 -17.14 30.56 -23.63
C ILE A 138 -17.59 29.12 -23.28
N GLU A 139 -18.39 28.46 -24.13
CA GLU A 139 -18.91 27.11 -23.83
C GLU A 139 -18.12 25.95 -24.44
N GLY A 140 -17.18 26.20 -25.36
CA GLY A 140 -16.55 25.14 -26.18
C GLY A 140 -15.07 24.86 -25.93
N THR A 141 -14.36 25.71 -25.20
CA THR A 141 -12.90 25.64 -25.13
C THR A 141 -12.43 25.54 -23.69
N ASN A 142 -12.01 24.33 -23.30
CA ASN A 142 -10.96 23.96 -22.34
C ASN A 142 -10.37 25.05 -21.39
N LEU A 143 -11.20 25.86 -20.73
CA LEU A 143 -10.76 26.84 -19.73
C LEU A 143 -10.57 26.22 -18.34
N LEU A 144 -11.09 25.00 -18.13
CA LEU A 144 -11.05 24.27 -16.85
C LEU A 144 -9.77 23.45 -16.63
N ASN A 145 -8.81 23.47 -17.56
CA ASN A 145 -7.56 22.71 -17.42
C ASN A 145 -6.35 23.59 -17.08
N LEU A 146 -6.59 24.78 -16.53
CA LEU A 146 -5.55 25.78 -16.23
C LEU A 146 -5.64 26.30 -14.78
N GLY A 147 -5.87 25.42 -13.81
CA GLY A 147 -5.50 25.69 -12.42
C GLY A 147 -6.55 25.34 -11.37
N ASP A 148 -6.19 24.37 -10.55
CA ASP A 148 -6.57 24.20 -9.15
C ASP A 148 -7.96 23.60 -8.80
N SER A 149 -7.86 22.67 -7.86
CA SER A 149 -8.89 21.86 -7.23
C SER A 149 -9.91 22.72 -6.49
N SER A 150 -11.12 22.92 -7.02
CA SER A 150 -12.35 23.09 -6.22
C SER A 150 -13.56 23.50 -7.09
N SER A 151 -14.23 22.53 -7.70
CA SER A 151 -15.70 22.56 -7.90
C SER A 151 -16.13 21.23 -8.52
N GLU A 152 -16.62 20.33 -7.68
CA GLU A 152 -17.41 19.19 -8.11
C GLU A 152 -18.74 19.70 -8.68
N GLU A 153 -19.08 19.32 -9.92
CA GLU A 153 -20.42 18.92 -10.34
C GLU A 153 -20.41 18.55 -11.84
N ASP A 154 -20.79 17.29 -12.09
CA ASP A 154 -21.33 16.74 -13.34
C ASP A 154 -20.57 16.92 -14.67
N ASN A 155 -19.59 16.06 -14.93
CA ASN A 155 -19.26 15.60 -16.30
C ASN A 155 -18.47 14.27 -16.28
N GLU A 156 -19.16 13.17 -15.97
CA GLU A 156 -18.58 11.81 -15.87
C GLU A 156 -18.11 11.24 -17.24
N ASP A 157 -18.58 11.78 -18.36
CA ASP A 157 -18.22 11.31 -19.70
C ASP A 157 -16.95 11.97 -20.29
N LYS A 158 -16.41 13.02 -19.65
CA LYS A 158 -15.26 13.80 -20.19
C LYS A 158 -13.89 13.29 -19.72
N TYR A 159 -13.87 12.34 -18.79
CA TYR A 159 -12.66 11.72 -18.26
C TYR A 159 -12.06 10.64 -19.18
N ALA A 160 -12.82 10.12 -20.15
CA ALA A 160 -12.32 9.06 -21.02
C ALA A 160 -11.40 9.56 -22.16
N GLU A 161 -11.58 10.78 -22.64
CA GLU A 161 -10.83 11.32 -23.79
C GLU A 161 -9.64 12.22 -23.42
N SER A 162 -9.59 12.73 -22.19
CA SER A 162 -8.50 13.61 -21.72
C SER A 162 -7.33 12.87 -21.06
N ILE A 163 -7.45 11.56 -20.88
CA ILE A 163 -6.34 10.70 -20.46
C ILE A 163 -5.58 10.25 -21.70
N ASP A 164 -4.88 11.19 -22.36
CA ASP A 164 -3.70 10.83 -23.13
C ASP A 164 -2.62 10.44 -22.12
N MET A 165 -2.76 9.22 -21.60
CA MET A 165 -1.83 8.65 -20.65
C MET A 165 -0.46 8.63 -21.34
N PRO A 166 0.58 9.33 -20.85
CA PRO A 166 1.86 9.37 -21.50
C PRO A 166 2.38 7.94 -21.70
N GLY A 167 2.43 7.49 -22.95
CA GLY A 167 2.87 6.14 -23.33
C GLY A 167 1.85 5.28 -24.08
N GLN A 168 0.60 5.72 -24.29
CA GLN A 168 -0.32 5.03 -25.23
C GLN A 168 -0.02 5.48 -26.66
N LYS A 169 0.65 4.61 -27.43
CA LYS A 169 0.81 4.84 -28.88
C LYS A 169 -0.53 4.55 -29.55
N LEU A 170 -1.15 5.58 -30.12
CA LEU A 170 -2.24 5.43 -31.07
C LEU A 170 -1.68 4.81 -32.35
N ASP A 171 -1.95 3.53 -32.59
CA ASP A 171 -1.66 2.93 -33.89
C ASP A 171 -2.73 3.38 -34.89
N VAL A 172 -2.30 4.22 -35.84
CA VAL A 172 -3.16 4.87 -36.84
C VAL A 172 -3.85 3.84 -37.76
N GLN A 173 -3.25 2.66 -37.94
CA GLN A 173 -3.82 1.61 -38.79
C GLN A 173 -4.93 0.81 -38.10
N SER A 174 -4.80 0.54 -36.80
CA SER A 174 -5.78 -0.27 -36.06
C SER A 174 -6.80 0.55 -35.28
N ARG A 175 -6.69 1.89 -35.22
CA ARG A 175 -7.54 2.80 -34.40
C ARG A 175 -7.77 2.29 -32.97
N THR A 176 -6.84 1.47 -32.47
CA THR A 176 -6.91 0.83 -31.16
C THR A 176 -5.75 1.37 -30.34
N THR A 177 -6.03 1.89 -29.14
CA THR A 177 -4.98 2.30 -28.20
C THR A 177 -4.35 1.05 -27.59
N ILE A 178 -3.03 0.88 -27.76
CA ILE A 178 -2.29 -0.13 -27.01
C ILE A 178 -2.18 0.39 -25.58
N ARG A 179 -3.16 0.05 -24.73
CA ARG A 179 -3.09 0.35 -23.30
C ARG A 179 -2.06 -0.58 -22.66
N ASN A 180 -1.27 -0.03 -21.74
CA ASN A 180 -0.44 -0.86 -20.88
C ASN A 180 -1.37 -1.75 -20.04
N LEU A 181 -1.19 -3.08 -20.12
CA LEU A 181 -2.01 -4.04 -19.37
C LEU A 181 -1.74 -4.01 -17.86
N ARG A 182 -0.66 -3.37 -17.44
CA ARG A 182 -0.31 -3.22 -16.04
C ARG A 182 -1.13 -2.07 -15.45
N ILE A 183 -1.96 -2.42 -14.46
CA ILE A 183 -2.67 -1.49 -13.59
C ILE A 183 -1.64 -0.67 -12.82
N ARG A 184 -1.77 0.67 -12.83
CA ARG A 184 -0.78 1.59 -12.26
C ARG A 184 -0.99 1.80 -10.76
N GLU A 185 -2.23 1.63 -10.32
CA GLU A 185 -2.72 1.70 -8.95
C GLU A 185 -2.13 0.55 -8.11
N ASP A 186 -1.93 -0.61 -8.73
CA ASP A 186 -1.35 -1.79 -8.09
C ASP A 186 0.18 -1.72 -8.05
N THR A 187 0.70 -1.44 -6.86
CA THR A 187 2.15 -1.49 -6.60
C THR A 187 2.66 -2.93 -6.67
N ALA A 188 3.82 -3.13 -7.31
CA ALA A 188 4.45 -4.45 -7.29
C ALA A 188 4.98 -4.78 -5.88
N LYS A 189 4.92 -6.07 -5.52
CA LYS A 189 5.31 -6.54 -4.19
C LYS A 189 6.71 -6.06 -3.76
N TYR A 190 7.71 -6.16 -4.65
CA TYR A 190 9.10 -5.74 -4.38
C TYR A 190 9.31 -4.21 -4.34
N LEU A 191 8.29 -3.40 -4.63
CA LEU A 191 8.35 -1.95 -4.54
C LEU A 191 7.69 -1.41 -3.26
N HIS A 192 7.05 -2.27 -2.45
CA HIS A 192 6.54 -1.85 -1.14
C HIS A 192 7.66 -1.38 -0.22
N ASN A 193 8.82 -2.04 -0.28
CA ASN A 193 10.03 -1.63 0.43
C ASN A 193 11.25 -1.76 -0.48
N LEU A 194 12.00 -0.67 -0.66
CA LEU A 194 13.20 -0.60 -1.50
C LEU A 194 14.49 -0.99 -0.74
N ASP A 195 14.40 -1.20 0.57
CA ASP A 195 15.53 -1.66 1.36
C ASP A 195 15.95 -3.08 0.91
N PRO A 196 17.23 -3.33 0.62
CA PRO A 196 17.69 -4.61 0.10
C PRO A 196 17.56 -5.77 1.11
N ASN A 197 17.45 -5.45 2.40
CA ASN A 197 17.30 -6.40 3.50
C ASN A 197 15.84 -6.55 3.97
N SER A 198 14.88 -6.06 3.18
CA SER A 198 13.46 -6.25 3.45
C SER A 198 13.01 -7.69 3.13
N ALA A 199 11.73 -7.90 2.83
CA ALA A 199 11.22 -9.22 2.49
C ALA A 199 11.72 -9.69 1.12
N TYR A 200 12.16 -10.96 1.06
CA TYR A 200 12.58 -11.58 -0.20
C TYR A 200 11.40 -11.78 -1.15
N TYR A 201 11.53 -11.24 -2.36
CA TYR A 201 10.63 -11.48 -3.49
C TYR A 201 11.26 -12.48 -4.46
N ASP A 202 10.57 -13.59 -4.72
CA ASP A 202 10.98 -14.53 -5.78
C ASP A 202 10.39 -14.08 -7.13
N PRO A 203 11.20 -13.55 -8.08
CA PRO A 203 10.70 -13.07 -9.36
C PRO A 203 10.16 -14.19 -10.26
N LYS A 204 10.55 -15.45 -10.00
CA LYS A 204 10.09 -16.60 -10.79
C LYS A 204 8.64 -16.94 -10.48
N SER A 205 8.35 -17.18 -9.19
CA SER A 205 6.99 -17.48 -8.72
C SER A 205 6.12 -16.25 -8.47
N ARG A 206 6.72 -15.04 -8.48
CA ARG A 206 6.08 -13.76 -8.16
C ARG A 206 5.48 -13.73 -6.74
N SER A 207 6.12 -14.47 -5.82
CA SER A 207 5.69 -14.57 -4.43
C SER A 207 6.60 -13.76 -3.51
N MET A 208 6.01 -13.15 -2.48
CA MET A 208 6.73 -12.52 -1.38
C MET A 208 6.18 -13.11 -0.09
N ARG A 209 7.04 -13.81 0.66
CA ARG A 209 6.59 -14.64 1.79
C ARG A 209 6.30 -13.79 3.03
N ASP A 210 7.29 -13.01 3.42
CA ASP A 210 7.25 -12.18 4.62
C ASP A 210 6.68 -10.79 4.34
N ASN A 211 6.29 -10.09 5.40
CA ASN A 211 5.80 -8.71 5.30
C ASN A 211 6.96 -7.77 4.92
N PRO A 212 6.85 -6.98 3.82
CA PRO A 212 7.88 -6.01 3.43
C PRO A 212 8.14 -4.91 4.47
N HIS A 213 7.18 -4.63 5.35
CA HIS A 213 7.28 -3.62 6.40
C HIS A 213 7.61 -4.20 7.79
N GLY A 214 7.90 -5.51 7.87
CA GLY A 214 8.35 -6.15 9.11
C GLY A 214 7.33 -6.09 10.25
N ASN A 215 7.62 -5.27 11.27
CA ASN A 215 6.92 -5.21 12.56
C ASN A 215 5.65 -4.34 12.57
N THR A 216 5.29 -3.70 11.47
CA THR A 216 4.03 -2.95 11.42
C THR A 216 2.84 -3.91 11.44
N ASP A 217 1.74 -3.47 12.05
CA ASP A 217 0.55 -4.30 12.19
C ASP A 217 0.02 -4.75 10.82
N PRO A 218 -0.19 -6.06 10.59
CA PRO A 218 -0.56 -6.60 9.28
C PRO A 218 -1.96 -6.15 8.80
N ARG A 219 -2.78 -5.57 9.69
CA ARG A 219 -4.16 -5.14 9.39
C ARG A 219 -4.24 -3.72 8.84
N THR A 220 -3.23 -2.89 9.09
CA THR A 220 -3.21 -1.49 8.62
C THR A 220 -2.53 -1.37 7.26
N LEU A 221 -1.80 -2.40 6.86
CA LEU A 221 -1.06 -2.47 5.61
C LEU A 221 -1.95 -2.93 4.46
N ALA A 222 -1.70 -2.38 3.27
CA ALA A 222 -2.30 -2.88 2.03
C ALA A 222 -1.81 -4.30 1.69
N TYR A 223 -0.57 -4.63 2.05
CA TYR A 223 0.03 -5.94 1.82
C TYR A 223 0.91 -6.34 3.01
N ALA A 224 0.59 -7.46 3.64
CA ALA A 224 1.27 -7.99 4.82
C ALA A 224 2.05 -9.30 4.55
N GLY A 225 2.36 -9.59 3.29
CA GLY A 225 3.03 -10.82 2.87
C GLY A 225 2.07 -11.95 2.50
N ASP A 226 2.51 -12.86 1.61
CA ASP A 226 1.71 -13.99 1.16
C ASP A 226 1.48 -15.03 2.27
N ASN A 227 2.38 -15.14 3.27
CA ASN A 227 2.17 -16.06 4.39
C ASN A 227 0.98 -15.66 5.26
N PHE A 228 0.77 -14.35 5.44
CA PHE A 228 -0.38 -13.84 6.19
C PHE A 228 -1.68 -14.27 5.51
N SER A 229 -1.85 -13.96 4.21
CA SER A 229 -3.06 -14.31 3.47
C SER A 229 -3.29 -15.82 3.30
N ARG A 230 -2.21 -16.61 3.20
CA ARG A 230 -2.30 -18.09 3.11
C ARG A 230 -2.83 -18.75 4.38
N SER A 231 -2.66 -18.14 5.54
CA SER A 231 -3.10 -18.70 6.83
C SER A 231 -4.49 -18.21 7.26
N THR A 232 -5.06 -17.24 6.56
CA THR A 232 -6.35 -16.63 6.88
C THR A 232 -7.51 -17.23 6.10
N GLY A 233 -8.72 -17.17 6.65
CA GLY A 233 -9.96 -17.59 5.99
C GLY A 233 -10.35 -19.02 6.29
N GLU A 234 -11.04 -19.67 5.35
CA GLU A 234 -11.59 -21.03 5.49
C GLU A 234 -10.53 -22.13 5.67
N ILE A 235 -9.26 -21.81 5.41
CA ILE A 235 -8.15 -22.75 5.56
C ILE A 235 -8.05 -23.22 7.01
N THR A 236 -8.27 -22.34 7.99
CA THR A 236 -8.23 -22.73 9.42
C THR A 236 -9.34 -23.73 9.76
N GLU A 237 -10.56 -23.48 9.28
CA GLU A 237 -11.70 -24.38 9.49
C GLU A 237 -11.46 -25.74 8.83
N LEU A 238 -10.92 -25.75 7.61
CA LEU A 238 -10.55 -26.97 6.90
C LEU A 238 -9.45 -27.73 7.66
N THR A 239 -8.40 -27.05 8.13
CA THR A 239 -7.34 -27.68 8.94
C THR A 239 -7.90 -28.28 10.22
N ASP A 240 -8.87 -27.62 10.86
CA ASP A 240 -9.53 -28.14 12.05
C ASP A 240 -10.41 -29.37 11.73
N VAL A 241 -11.11 -29.38 10.58
CA VAL A 241 -11.86 -30.57 10.12
C VAL A 241 -10.90 -31.72 9.81
N GLN A 242 -9.76 -31.43 9.20
CA GLN A 242 -8.76 -32.44 8.87
C GLN A 242 -8.11 -33.02 10.13
N ALA A 243 -7.80 -32.18 11.12
CA ALA A 243 -7.33 -32.63 12.42
C ALA A 243 -8.36 -33.53 13.11
N TYR A 244 -9.64 -33.15 13.06
CA TYR A 244 -10.74 -33.97 13.57
C TYR A 244 -10.85 -35.34 12.88
N VAL A 245 -10.73 -35.38 11.55
CA VAL A 245 -10.70 -36.63 10.79
C VAL A 245 -9.56 -37.54 11.25
N TRP A 246 -8.35 -37.00 11.43
CA TRP A 246 -7.22 -37.78 11.94
C TRP A 246 -7.41 -38.28 13.37
N GLU A 247 -8.07 -37.49 14.23
CA GLU A 247 -8.45 -37.95 15.57
C GLU A 247 -9.43 -39.13 15.53
N ILE A 248 -10.43 -39.08 14.64
CA ILE A 248 -11.37 -40.19 14.43
C ILE A 248 -10.66 -41.41 13.86
N ASP A 249 -9.79 -41.24 12.85
CA ASP A 249 -9.04 -42.34 12.25
C ASP A 249 -8.17 -43.05 13.31
N GLY A 250 -7.52 -42.28 14.20
CA GLY A 250 -6.79 -42.82 15.34
C GLY A 250 -7.66 -43.60 16.34
N ARG A 251 -8.91 -43.16 16.55
CA ARG A 251 -9.89 -43.87 17.41
C ARG A 251 -10.52 -45.09 16.71
N THR A 252 -10.73 -45.04 15.41
CA THR A 252 -11.40 -46.07 14.60
C THR A 252 -10.49 -47.21 14.17
N ALA A 253 -9.16 -47.08 14.35
CA ALA A 253 -8.27 -48.24 14.40
C ALA A 253 -8.73 -49.31 15.42
N ALA A 254 -9.50 -48.91 16.45
CA ALA A 254 -10.17 -49.82 17.38
C ALA A 254 -11.62 -50.19 16.99
N ALA A 255 -12.26 -49.48 16.05
CA ALA A 255 -13.65 -49.67 15.63
C ALA A 255 -13.91 -49.13 14.19
N PRO A 256 -13.98 -49.99 13.15
CA PRO A 256 -13.96 -49.59 11.73
C PRO A 256 -15.25 -48.96 11.18
N HIS A 257 -16.31 -48.84 11.98
CA HIS A 257 -17.63 -48.39 11.53
C HIS A 257 -17.82 -46.86 11.55
N MET A 258 -16.84 -46.10 12.06
CA MET A 258 -16.89 -44.63 12.13
C MET A 258 -15.83 -43.98 11.23
N ALA A 259 -15.45 -44.64 10.13
CA ALA A 259 -14.48 -44.11 9.17
C ALA A 259 -15.05 -42.85 8.49
N ALA A 260 -14.45 -41.70 8.79
CA ALA A 260 -14.79 -40.40 8.23
C ALA A 260 -13.57 -39.87 7.49
N HIS A 261 -13.68 -39.54 6.21
CA HIS A 261 -12.54 -39.07 5.42
C HIS A 261 -12.89 -37.78 4.70
N LEU A 262 -12.06 -36.75 4.86
CA LEU A 262 -12.34 -35.40 4.36
C LEU A 262 -12.57 -35.36 2.84
N GLN A 263 -11.70 -36.02 2.06
CA GLN A 263 -11.79 -36.03 0.60
C GLN A 263 -12.84 -37.02 0.05
N ALA A 264 -13.07 -38.16 0.73
CA ALA A 264 -13.99 -39.18 0.24
C ALA A 264 -15.45 -38.85 0.60
N ASN A 265 -15.70 -38.46 1.86
CA ASN A 265 -17.04 -38.16 2.38
C ASN A 265 -17.08 -36.78 3.10
N PRO A 266 -16.81 -35.66 2.41
CA PRO A 266 -16.65 -34.33 3.01
C PRO A 266 -17.89 -33.85 3.78
N THR A 267 -19.09 -34.12 3.25
CA THR A 267 -20.34 -33.67 3.88
C THR A 267 -20.60 -34.40 5.18
N GLN A 268 -20.37 -35.72 5.21
CA GLN A 268 -20.48 -36.53 6.42
C GLN A 268 -19.49 -36.08 7.48
N THR A 269 -18.23 -35.83 7.11
CA THR A 269 -17.19 -35.40 8.07
C THR A 269 -17.52 -34.05 8.68
N VAL A 270 -18.01 -33.10 7.89
CA VAL A 270 -18.43 -31.78 8.37
C VAL A 270 -19.66 -31.89 9.29
N LEU A 271 -20.64 -32.73 8.97
CA LEU A 271 -21.80 -32.96 9.84
C LEU A 271 -21.40 -33.59 11.18
N LEU A 272 -20.52 -34.60 11.15
CA LEU A 272 -20.00 -35.23 12.36
C LEU A 272 -19.24 -34.23 13.22
N LYS A 273 -18.40 -33.38 12.62
CA LYS A 273 -17.68 -32.32 13.35
C LYS A 273 -18.65 -31.34 14.01
N LYS A 274 -19.67 -30.87 13.28
CA LYS A 274 -20.71 -29.97 13.83
C LYS A 274 -21.44 -30.61 15.02
N GLN A 275 -21.78 -31.89 14.92
CA GLN A 275 -22.40 -32.63 16.03
C GLN A 275 -21.46 -32.75 17.23
N GLU A 276 -20.16 -32.99 17.00
CA GLU A 276 -19.17 -32.98 18.07
C GLU A 276 -18.96 -31.61 18.70
N ASP A 277 -18.95 -30.55 17.91
CA ASP A 277 -18.80 -29.19 18.42
C ASP A 277 -20.00 -28.80 19.29
N GLN A 278 -21.22 -29.18 18.90
CA GLN A 278 -22.42 -29.07 19.74
C GLN A 278 -22.25 -29.84 21.06
N LYS A 279 -21.85 -31.11 21.01
CA LYS A 279 -21.59 -31.91 22.22
C LYS A 279 -20.50 -31.29 23.10
N LYS A 280 -19.45 -30.69 22.52
CA LYS A 280 -18.38 -30.00 23.24
C LYS A 280 -18.91 -28.73 23.92
N LEU A 281 -19.80 -27.99 23.28
CA LEU A 281 -20.46 -26.83 23.89
C LEU A 281 -21.35 -27.25 25.06
N ASP A 282 -22.18 -28.28 24.88
CA ASP A 282 -23.04 -28.82 25.94
C ASP A 282 -22.20 -29.30 27.13
N ALA A 283 -21.10 -30.01 26.88
CA ALA A 283 -20.17 -30.47 27.92
C ALA A 283 -19.48 -29.30 28.64
N LYS A 284 -19.13 -28.22 27.92
CA LYS A 284 -18.58 -27.00 28.53
C LYS A 284 -19.62 -26.30 29.41
N GLU A 285 -20.87 -26.24 28.98
CA GLU A 285 -21.96 -25.67 29.78
C GLU A 285 -22.24 -26.50 31.04
N GLN A 286 -22.31 -27.82 30.91
CA GLN A 286 -22.48 -28.72 32.06
C GLN A 286 -21.32 -28.52 33.05
N ARG A 287 -20.07 -28.50 32.58
CA ARG A 287 -18.91 -28.22 33.41
C ARG A 287 -18.99 -26.84 34.07
N ARG A 288 -19.42 -25.81 33.34
CA ARG A 288 -19.64 -24.46 33.90
C ARG A 288 -20.69 -24.49 35.00
N ARG A 289 -21.82 -25.18 34.80
CA ARG A 289 -22.89 -25.34 35.80
C ARG A 289 -22.39 -26.10 37.03
N GLU A 290 -21.65 -27.18 36.86
CA GLU A 290 -21.05 -27.94 37.97
C GLU A 290 -20.06 -27.09 38.77
N ILE A 291 -19.22 -26.29 38.09
CA ILE A 291 -18.29 -25.38 38.76
C ILE A 291 -19.07 -24.31 39.54
N LEU A 292 -20.11 -23.72 38.95
CA LEU A 292 -20.96 -22.75 39.63
C LEU A 292 -21.63 -23.38 40.86
N GLN A 293 -22.19 -24.58 40.77
CA GLN A 293 -22.81 -25.25 41.91
C GLN A 293 -21.83 -25.59 43.04
N LYS A 294 -20.56 -25.84 42.72
CA LYS A 294 -19.53 -26.20 43.71
C LYS A 294 -18.83 -24.99 44.33
N TYR A 295 -18.79 -23.86 43.64
CA TYR A 295 -17.95 -22.70 44.01
C TYR A 295 -18.69 -21.36 44.03
N ALA A 296 -19.94 -21.28 43.57
CA ALA A 296 -20.74 -20.07 43.64
C ALA A 296 -21.69 -20.14 44.83
N ASP A 297 -21.40 -19.39 45.89
CA ASP A 297 -22.40 -18.99 46.87
C ASP A 297 -23.46 -18.15 46.12
N GLU A 298 -24.69 -18.68 46.03
CA GLU A 298 -25.78 -18.17 45.17
C GLU A 298 -26.10 -16.68 45.40
N GLU A 299 -25.79 -16.14 46.58
CA GLU A 299 -26.07 -14.75 46.96
C GLU A 299 -24.98 -13.74 46.54
N SER A 300 -23.74 -14.19 46.30
CA SER A 300 -22.59 -13.29 46.10
C SER A 300 -22.39 -12.80 44.66
N GLN A 301 -22.99 -13.47 43.67
CA GLN A 301 -22.75 -13.20 42.24
C GLN A 301 -23.95 -12.63 41.50
N ILE A 302 -25.20 -13.00 41.86
CA ILE A 302 -26.41 -12.41 41.26
C ILE A 302 -26.43 -10.89 41.49
N GLY A 303 -26.01 -10.45 42.69
CA GLY A 303 -25.79 -9.03 42.98
C GLY A 303 -24.69 -8.42 42.11
N LYS A 304 -23.51 -9.05 42.02
CA LYS A 304 -22.34 -8.50 41.31
C LYS A 304 -22.46 -8.50 39.79
N GLU A 305 -23.11 -9.50 39.18
CA GLU A 305 -23.38 -9.52 37.73
C GLU A 305 -24.47 -8.54 37.34
N ALA A 306 -25.55 -8.42 38.13
CA ALA A 306 -26.58 -7.40 37.91
C ALA A 306 -25.99 -5.99 38.06
N GLU A 307 -25.12 -5.78 39.04
CA GLU A 307 -24.43 -4.50 39.28
C GLU A 307 -23.42 -4.18 38.17
N LYS A 308 -22.64 -5.16 37.69
CA LYS A 308 -21.75 -4.98 36.52
C LYS A 308 -22.52 -4.70 35.23
N LEU A 309 -23.64 -5.38 35.01
CA LEU A 309 -24.48 -5.17 33.83
C LEU A 309 -25.17 -3.80 33.87
N ALA A 310 -25.60 -3.35 35.06
CA ALA A 310 -26.15 -2.03 35.29
C ALA A 310 -25.10 -0.92 35.09
N MET A 311 -23.89 -1.12 35.62
CA MET A 311 -22.76 -0.20 35.46
C MET A 311 -22.29 -0.14 34.00
N ALA A 312 -22.26 -1.27 33.29
CA ALA A 312 -21.96 -1.31 31.85
C ALA A 312 -23.03 -0.60 31.02
N LYS A 313 -24.32 -0.74 31.34
CA LYS A 313 -25.41 0.02 30.71
C LYS A 313 -25.35 1.52 30.97
N GLN A 314 -24.84 1.93 32.14
CA GLN A 314 -24.64 3.35 32.47
C GLN A 314 -23.40 3.95 31.79
N LEU A 315 -22.38 3.13 31.53
CA LEU A 315 -21.14 3.55 30.84
C LEU A 315 -21.24 3.53 29.31
N THR A 316 -22.24 2.87 28.73
CA THR A 316 -22.55 3.02 27.30
C THR A 316 -23.23 4.38 27.08
N GLN A 317 -22.54 5.32 26.46
CA GLN A 317 -23.15 6.54 25.94
C GLN A 317 -24.28 6.17 24.98
N THR A 318 -25.53 6.47 25.33
CA THR A 318 -26.70 6.18 24.49
C THR A 318 -26.92 7.28 23.47
N GLU A 319 -25.95 7.51 22.58
CA GLU A 319 -26.19 8.36 21.41
C GLU A 319 -26.93 7.53 20.36
N ARG A 320 -28.26 7.51 20.49
CA ARG A 320 -29.14 6.90 19.50
C ARG A 320 -29.27 7.89 18.34
N TYR A 321 -28.60 7.60 17.22
CA TYR A 321 -28.72 8.40 16.01
C TYR A 321 -30.15 8.33 15.45
N VAL A 322 -30.82 9.49 15.34
CA VAL A 322 -32.19 9.62 14.83
C VAL A 322 -32.18 10.64 13.69
N GLU A 323 -32.50 10.20 12.48
CA GLU A 323 -32.64 11.07 11.32
C GLU A 323 -34.09 11.55 11.20
N TYR A 324 -34.30 12.86 11.04
CA TYR A 324 -35.60 13.47 10.79
C TYR A 324 -35.72 13.90 9.33
N SER A 325 -36.88 13.68 8.71
CA SER A 325 -37.22 14.27 7.42
C SER A 325 -37.41 15.78 7.56
N ARG A 326 -37.41 16.51 6.44
CA ARG A 326 -37.69 17.96 6.39
C ARG A 326 -39.05 18.35 7.01
N HIS A 327 -39.95 17.39 7.20
CA HIS A 327 -41.26 17.56 7.86
C HIS A 327 -41.28 17.10 9.33
N GLY A 328 -40.12 16.77 9.92
CA GLY A 328 -39.99 16.38 11.32
C GLY A 328 -40.35 14.93 11.63
N GLN A 329 -40.54 14.08 10.62
CA GLN A 329 -40.81 12.64 10.83
C GLN A 329 -39.50 11.84 10.91
N VAL A 330 -39.41 10.91 11.86
CA VAL A 330 -38.22 10.06 12.02
C VAL A 330 -38.10 9.06 10.87
N VAL A 331 -37.00 9.11 10.12
CA VAL A 331 -36.73 8.25 8.96
C VAL A 331 -35.84 7.05 9.34
N LYS A 332 -34.91 7.24 10.28
CA LYS A 332 -33.97 6.20 10.72
C LYS A 332 -33.67 6.35 12.22
N GLY A 333 -33.54 5.23 12.93
CA GLY A 333 -33.25 5.23 14.38
C GLY A 333 -34.47 5.09 15.30
N GLY A 334 -35.69 5.10 14.75
CA GLY A 334 -36.94 4.82 15.48
C GLY A 334 -36.91 3.41 16.09
N GLY A 335 -36.67 3.35 17.40
CA GLY A 335 -36.56 2.10 18.13
C GLY A 335 -37.88 1.39 18.32
N GLY A 336 -37.94 0.17 17.80
CA GLY A 336 -39.00 -0.81 18.07
C GLY A 336 -40.20 -0.60 17.17
N GLN A 337 -40.59 -1.63 16.42
CA GLN A 337 -41.92 -1.70 15.82
C GLN A 337 -42.94 -1.41 16.92
N HIS A 338 -43.68 -0.33 16.79
CA HIS A 338 -44.74 -0.01 17.72
C HIS A 338 -45.84 -1.03 17.37
N SER A 339 -46.03 -2.05 18.20
CA SER A 339 -47.18 -2.93 18.06
C SER A 339 -48.42 -2.05 18.02
N HIS A 340 -49.20 -2.11 16.95
CA HIS A 340 -50.41 -1.32 16.83
C HIS A 340 -51.30 -1.60 18.04
N LYS A 341 -51.45 -0.63 18.94
CA LYS A 341 -52.43 -0.71 20.02
C LYS A 341 -53.80 -0.55 19.37
N SER A 342 -54.77 -1.41 19.71
CA SER A 342 -56.13 -1.21 19.24
C SER A 342 -56.71 0.08 19.83
N GLN A 343 -57.74 0.63 19.19
CA GLN A 343 -58.41 1.86 19.65
C GLN A 343 -59.12 1.66 21.01
N TYR A 344 -59.34 0.40 21.41
CA TYR A 344 -60.05 0.04 22.63
C TYR A 344 -59.05 -0.31 23.73
N VAL A 345 -59.42 -0.01 24.98
CA VAL A 345 -58.60 -0.38 26.13
C VAL A 345 -58.69 -1.88 26.34
N GLU A 346 -57.63 -2.60 25.98
CA GLU A 346 -57.48 -4.04 26.21
C GLU A 346 -57.04 -4.30 27.67
N ASP A 347 -57.28 -5.52 28.16
CA ASP A 347 -56.83 -6.00 29.47
C ASP A 347 -57.27 -5.16 30.70
N VAL A 348 -58.48 -4.58 30.64
CA VAL A 348 -59.11 -3.95 31.81
C VAL A 348 -59.83 -4.99 32.65
N TYR A 349 -59.35 -5.18 33.87
CA TYR A 349 -59.89 -6.09 34.88
C TYR A 349 -60.59 -5.30 35.99
N PRO A 350 -61.87 -4.96 35.83
CA PRO A 350 -62.62 -4.27 36.89
C PRO A 350 -62.80 -5.20 38.10
N ASN A 351 -62.89 -4.62 39.31
CA ASN A 351 -63.36 -5.28 40.54
C ASN A 351 -62.74 -6.68 40.85
N ASN A 352 -61.42 -6.79 40.66
CA ASN A 352 -60.58 -7.94 41.00
C ASN A 352 -60.86 -9.24 40.21
N HIS A 353 -61.44 -9.13 39.02
CA HIS A 353 -61.59 -10.27 38.10
C HIS A 353 -60.28 -10.60 37.38
N THR A 354 -59.97 -11.88 37.13
CA THR A 354 -58.77 -12.30 36.34
C THR A 354 -59.04 -12.38 34.84
N SER A 355 -60.27 -12.10 34.41
CA SER A 355 -60.72 -12.20 33.02
C SER A 355 -61.50 -10.94 32.63
N VAL A 356 -61.39 -10.52 31.37
CA VAL A 356 -62.11 -9.35 30.84
C VAL A 356 -63.61 -9.62 30.72
N TRP A 357 -64.44 -8.58 30.86
CA TRP A 357 -65.90 -8.68 30.67
C TRP A 357 -66.25 -9.14 29.25
N GLY A 358 -67.13 -10.14 29.12
CA GLY A 358 -67.46 -10.75 27.82
C GLY A 358 -66.61 -11.97 27.47
N SER A 359 -65.70 -12.39 28.35
CA SER A 359 -64.94 -13.64 28.21
C SER A 359 -65.77 -14.92 28.41
N TYR A 360 -67.03 -14.80 28.86
CA TYR A 360 -67.96 -15.92 29.04
C TYR A 360 -69.35 -15.57 28.48
N TRP A 361 -70.01 -16.54 27.86
CA TRP A 361 -71.35 -16.39 27.28
C TRP A 361 -72.22 -17.60 27.61
N LYS A 362 -73.41 -17.36 28.15
CA LYS A 362 -74.42 -18.40 28.39
C LYS A 362 -75.83 -17.80 28.37
N ASP A 363 -76.77 -18.49 27.73
CA ASP A 363 -78.20 -18.16 27.70
C ASP A 363 -78.51 -16.69 27.35
N GLY A 364 -77.83 -16.14 26.34
CA GLY A 364 -78.06 -14.78 25.85
C GLY A 364 -77.39 -13.67 26.68
N LYS A 365 -76.57 -14.02 27.68
CA LYS A 365 -75.90 -13.06 28.56
C LYS A 365 -74.38 -13.22 28.55
N TRP A 366 -73.68 -12.09 28.48
CA TRP A 366 -72.23 -12.00 28.61
C TRP A 366 -71.83 -11.90 30.09
N GLY A 367 -70.70 -12.50 30.44
CA GLY A 367 -70.17 -12.51 31.79
C GLY A 367 -68.65 -12.66 31.85
N TYR A 368 -68.14 -12.83 33.06
CA TYR A 368 -66.72 -13.09 33.34
C TYR A 368 -66.42 -14.60 33.32
N LYS A 369 -65.31 -15.01 32.69
CA LYS A 369 -64.85 -16.41 32.68
C LYS A 369 -64.39 -16.90 34.05
N CYS A 370 -63.83 -16.05 34.89
CA CYS A 370 -63.33 -16.43 36.22
C CYS A 370 -64.42 -16.97 37.15
N CYS A 371 -65.62 -16.40 37.05
CA CYS A 371 -66.61 -16.38 38.13
C CYS A 371 -68.03 -16.66 37.62
N HIS A 372 -68.19 -16.73 36.29
CA HIS A 372 -69.45 -16.91 35.56
C HIS A 372 -70.58 -15.91 35.91
N GLN A 373 -70.23 -14.76 36.49
CA GLN A 373 -71.18 -13.70 36.80
C GLN A 373 -71.54 -12.88 35.56
N PHE A 374 -72.82 -12.51 35.46
CA PHE A 374 -73.41 -11.77 34.34
C PHE A 374 -73.63 -10.27 34.63
N PHE A 375 -72.97 -9.70 35.65
CA PHE A 375 -73.04 -8.26 35.95
C PHE A 375 -71.67 -7.61 35.82
N LYS A 376 -71.56 -6.51 35.06
CA LYS A 376 -70.26 -5.90 34.72
C LYS A 376 -69.49 -5.37 35.93
N ASN A 377 -70.18 -4.85 36.94
CA ASN A 377 -69.55 -4.24 38.10
C ASN A 377 -69.61 -5.12 39.35
N SER A 378 -69.90 -6.42 39.24
CA SER A 378 -69.83 -7.32 40.39
C SER A 378 -68.39 -7.55 40.83
N TYR A 379 -68.18 -7.83 42.11
CA TYR A 379 -66.86 -8.22 42.62
C TYR A 379 -66.62 -9.71 42.32
N CYS A 380 -65.37 -10.06 41.99
CA CYS A 380 -64.95 -11.44 41.76
C CYS A 380 -65.21 -12.29 43.00
N VAL A 381 -66.09 -13.27 42.89
CA VAL A 381 -66.28 -14.31 43.91
C VAL A 381 -65.57 -15.56 43.38
N PRO A 382 -64.60 -16.11 44.13
CA PRO A 382 -63.93 -17.34 43.73
C PRO A 382 -64.96 -18.48 43.64
N LEU A 383 -64.90 -19.24 42.55
CA LEU A 383 -65.66 -20.48 42.37
C LEU A 383 -65.05 -21.63 43.17
#